data_AF-A0A8H5FIK0-F1
#
_entry.id   AF-A0A8H5FIK0-F1
#
_cell.length_a   1.000
_cell.length_b   1.000
_cell.length_c   1.000
_cell.angle_alpha   90.00
_cell.angle_beta   90.00
_cell.angle_gamma   90.00
#
_symmetry.space_group_name_H-M   'P 1'
#
loop_
_entity.id
_entity.type
_entity.pdbx_description
1 polymer ?
#
loop_
_entity_poly.entity_id
_entity_poly.type
_entity_poly.pdbx_seq_one_letter_code
_entity_poly.pdbx_strand_id
1 'polypeptide(L)'
;MRGMIVQDWVQNYYNNHFDELTEEWNVTWALFKQALNDAVLDQGRVLMAQEKLEAVQQGSDTVDNFFKKFESLITEAGYQKNSPFTIRMIKKAVNSRTIDQIYGSHKDRIENCRIQGDCHLNR
;
A
#
# COMPACT_ATOMS: atom_id res chain seq x y z
N MET A 1 -9.30 -18.30 -14.74
CA MET A 1 -8.57 -17.86 -15.94
C MET A 1 -7.11 -18.28 -15.77
N ARG A 2 -6.54 -19.06 -16.69
CA ARG A 2 -5.11 -19.40 -16.67
C ARG A 2 -4.35 -18.10 -16.95
N GLY A 3 -3.53 -17.66 -16.00
CA GLY A 3 -2.69 -16.46 -16.19
C GLY A 3 -1.83 -16.61 -17.44
N MET A 4 -1.67 -15.51 -18.16
CA MET A 4 -0.72 -15.39 -19.25
C MET A 4 0.66 -15.87 -18.77
N ILE A 5 1.34 -16.73 -19.55
CA ILE A 5 2.70 -17.15 -19.21
C ILE A 5 3.56 -15.89 -19.35
N VAL A 6 4.10 -15.41 -18.23
CA VAL A 6 4.89 -14.16 -18.17
C VAL A 6 6.00 -14.16 -19.22
N GLN A 7 6.58 -15.31 -19.53
CA GLN A 7 7.60 -15.44 -20.56
C GLN A 7 7.12 -15.08 -21.97
N ASP A 8 5.92 -15.49 -22.36
CA ASP A 8 5.36 -15.18 -23.68
C ASP A 8 5.13 -13.67 -23.82
N TRP A 9 4.68 -13.02 -22.75
CA TRP A 9 4.50 -11.57 -22.74
C TRP A 9 5.81 -10.82 -22.77
N VAL A 10 6.80 -11.25 -21.97
CA VAL A 10 8.14 -10.63 -21.97
C VAL A 10 8.76 -10.72 -23.37
N GLN A 11 8.68 -11.88 -24.01
CA GLN A 11 9.21 -12.07 -25.36
C GLN A 11 8.48 -11.20 -26.39
N ASN A 12 7.14 -11.15 -26.32
CA ASN A 12 6.36 -10.29 -27.22
C ASN A 12 6.63 -8.79 -26.97
N TYR A 13 6.81 -8.38 -25.72
CA TYR A 13 7.12 -7.00 -25.37
C TYR A 13 8.50 -6.60 -25.90
N TYR A 14 9.50 -7.46 -25.73
CA TYR A 14 10.83 -7.28 -26.31
C TYR A 14 10.77 -7.13 -27.83
N ASN A 15 10.14 -8.08 -28.54
CA ASN A 15 10.08 -8.08 -30.00
C ASN A 15 9.40 -6.82 -30.59
N ASN A 16 8.49 -6.19 -29.84
CA ASN A 16 7.72 -5.02 -30.31
C ASN A 16 8.36 -3.68 -29.96
N HIS A 17 9.30 -3.64 -29.01
CA HIS A 17 9.78 -2.39 -28.42
C HIS A 17 11.31 -2.25 -28.37
N PHE A 18 12.04 -3.35 -28.51
CA PHE A 18 13.49 -3.32 -28.67
C PHE A 18 13.82 -3.35 -30.16
N ASP A 19 14.58 -2.36 -30.62
CA ASP A 19 15.12 -2.32 -31.97
C ASP A 19 16.46 -3.05 -31.99
N GLU A 20 16.51 -4.22 -32.63
CA GLU A 20 17.73 -5.03 -32.71
C GLU A 20 18.80 -4.41 -33.62
N LEU A 21 18.45 -3.48 -34.51
CA LEU A 21 19.40 -2.84 -35.42
C LEU A 21 20.15 -1.70 -34.72
N THR A 22 19.47 -0.99 -33.82
CA THR A 22 20.06 0.11 -33.04
C THR A 22 20.44 -0.29 -31.62
N GLU A 23 20.00 -1.46 -31.17
CA GLU A 23 20.10 -1.95 -29.79
C GLU A 23 19.43 -1.01 -28.76
N GLU A 24 18.38 -0.30 -29.17
CA GLU A 24 17.68 0.68 -28.33
C GLU A 24 16.25 0.28 -27.98
N TRP A 25 15.81 0.72 -26.79
CA TRP A 25 14.42 0.61 -26.36
C TRP A 25 13.63 1.83 -26.81
N ASN A 26 12.62 1.61 -27.65
CA ASN A 26 11.71 2.66 -28.11
C ASN A 26 10.56 2.93 -27.11
N VAL A 27 10.81 2.73 -25.81
CA VAL A 27 9.83 2.88 -24.74
C VAL A 27 10.46 3.46 -23.48
N THR A 28 9.69 4.28 -22.77
CA THR A 28 10.10 4.78 -21.45
C THR A 28 9.78 3.77 -20.35
N TRP A 29 10.47 3.88 -19.22
CA TRP A 29 10.18 3.08 -18.03
C TRP A 29 8.72 3.21 -17.55
N ALA A 30 8.10 4.38 -17.74
CA ALA A 30 6.71 4.60 -17.37
C ALA A 30 5.75 3.74 -18.21
N LEU A 31 5.97 3.70 -19.53
CA LEU A 31 5.16 2.90 -20.46
C LEU A 31 5.36 1.39 -20.25
N PHE A 32 6.60 0.97 -19.96
CA PHE A 32 6.89 -0.41 -19.61
C PHE A 32 6.11 -0.86 -18.37
N LYS A 33 6.18 -0.09 -17.28
CA LYS A 33 5.43 -0.41 -16.05
C LYS A 33 3.93 -0.49 -16.28
N GLN A 34 3.38 0.40 -17.10
CA GLN A 34 1.97 0.37 -17.44
C GLN A 34 1.61 -0.91 -18.19
N ALA A 35 2.33 -1.25 -19.25
CA ALA A 35 2.07 -2.47 -20.02
C ALA A 35 2.22 -3.75 -19.17
N LEU A 36 3.21 -3.77 -18.27
CA LEU A 36 3.40 -4.88 -17.33
C LEU A 36 2.21 -5.01 -16.38
N ASN A 37 1.75 -3.89 -15.82
CA ASN A 37 0.57 -3.89 -14.96
C ASN A 37 -0.67 -4.34 -15.73
N ASP A 38 -0.92 -3.81 -16.94
CA ASP A 38 -2.11 -4.18 -17.71
C ASP A 38 -2.14 -5.68 -18.05
N ALA A 39 -0.97 -6.29 -18.27
CA ALA A 39 -0.90 -7.69 -18.69
C ALA A 39 -0.86 -8.70 -17.52
N VAL A 40 -0.33 -8.30 -16.36
CA VAL A 40 -0.06 -9.21 -15.23
C VAL A 40 -0.93 -8.91 -14.02
N LEU A 41 -1.38 -7.66 -13.86
CA LEU A 41 -2.13 -7.25 -12.68
C LEU A 41 -3.59 -7.70 -12.82
N ASP A 42 -3.98 -8.67 -12.00
CA ASP A 42 -5.34 -9.20 -11.97
C ASP A 42 -6.28 -8.13 -11.37
N GLN A 43 -6.97 -7.39 -12.24
CA GLN A 43 -7.93 -6.35 -11.85
C GLN A 43 -9.03 -6.90 -10.92
N GLY A 44 -9.40 -8.18 -11.06
CA GLY A 44 -10.35 -8.84 -10.16
C GLY A 44 -9.81 -8.97 -8.74
N ARG A 45 -8.50 -9.25 -8.58
CA ARG A 45 -7.84 -9.25 -7.26
C ARG A 45 -7.77 -7.86 -6.66
N VAL A 46 -7.51 -6.83 -7.46
CA VAL A 46 -7.53 -5.44 -6.99
C VAL A 46 -8.89 -5.07 -6.45
N LEU A 47 -9.96 -5.35 -7.21
CA LEU A 47 -11.33 -5.07 -6.79
C LEU A 47 -11.69 -5.85 -5.51
N MET A 48 -11.37 -7.15 -5.44
CA MET A 48 -11.57 -7.94 -4.22
C MET A 48 -10.77 -7.41 -3.03
N ALA A 49 -9.56 -6.91 -3.25
CA ALA A 49 -8.75 -6.29 -2.20
C ALA A 49 -9.39 -4.99 -1.71
N GLN A 50 -9.92 -4.17 -2.62
CA GLN A 50 -10.66 -2.95 -2.29
C GLN A 50 -11.92 -3.25 -1.47
N GLU A 51 -12.73 -4.22 -1.89
CA GLU A 51 -13.93 -4.64 -1.15
C GLU A 51 -13.58 -5.16 0.25
N LYS A 52 -12.55 -6.00 0.38
CA LYS A 52 -12.06 -6.50 1.67
C LYS A 52 -11.55 -5.37 2.56
N LEU A 53 -10.89 -4.38 1.97
CA LEU A 53 -10.34 -3.22 2.67
C LEU A 53 -11.45 -2.30 3.20
N GLU A 54 -12.58 -2.17 2.50
CA GLU A 54 -13.74 -1.43 2.98
C GLU A 54 -14.45 -2.16 4.13
N ALA A 55 -14.48 -3.49 4.08
CA ALA A 55 -15.10 -4.33 5.11
C ALA A 55 -14.18 -4.61 6.32
N VAL A 56 -12.89 -4.31 6.24
CA VAL A 56 -11.94 -4.66 7.30
C VAL A 56 -12.23 -3.84 8.57
N GLN A 57 -12.25 -4.53 9.70
CA GLN A 57 -12.43 -3.96 11.02
C GLN A 57 -11.46 -4.66 11.97
N GLN A 58 -10.93 -3.95 12.97
CA GLN A 58 -10.09 -4.56 13.99
C GLN A 58 -10.88 -5.62 14.77
N GLY A 59 -12.12 -5.32 15.16
CA GLY A 59 -12.97 -6.27 15.88
C GLY A 59 -12.28 -6.81 17.15
N SER A 60 -12.19 -8.13 17.27
CA SER A 60 -11.47 -8.81 18.35
C SER A 60 -10.00 -9.12 18.04
N ASP A 61 -9.49 -8.78 16.85
CA ASP A 61 -8.08 -8.99 16.50
C ASP A 61 -7.16 -8.06 17.31
N THR A 62 -5.94 -8.55 17.53
CA THR A 62 -4.85 -7.72 18.05
C THR A 62 -4.51 -6.61 17.06
N VAL A 63 -4.01 -5.49 17.57
CA VAL A 63 -3.62 -4.33 16.77
C VAL A 63 -2.60 -4.72 15.69
N ASP A 64 -1.60 -5.53 16.05
CA ASP A 64 -0.57 -5.99 15.12
C ASP A 64 -1.13 -6.86 13.98
N ASN A 65 -2.04 -7.78 14.31
CA ASN A 65 -2.66 -8.65 13.30
C ASN A 65 -3.56 -7.85 12.36
N PHE A 66 -4.30 -6.87 12.90
CA PHE A 66 -5.07 -5.94 12.10
C PHE A 66 -4.17 -5.17 11.12
N PHE A 67 -3.09 -4.54 11.59
CA PHE A 67 -2.22 -3.75 10.72
C PHE A 67 -1.51 -4.60 9.67
N LYS A 68 -1.08 -5.83 10.00
CA LYS A 68 -0.53 -6.77 8.99
C LYS A 68 -1.53 -7.07 7.88
N LYS A 69 -2.79 -7.38 8.23
CA LYS A 69 -3.85 -7.63 7.25
C LYS A 69 -4.17 -6.39 6.42
N PHE A 70 -4.30 -5.24 7.09
CA PHE A 70 -4.61 -3.97 6.46
C PHE A 70 -3.52 -3.53 5.48
N GLU A 71 -2.23 -3.66 5.84
CA GLU A 71 -1.12 -3.32 4.96
C GLU A 71 -1.04 -4.21 3.71
N SER A 72 -1.34 -5.52 3.86
CA SER A 72 -1.44 -6.43 2.71
C SER A 72 -2.53 -5.96 1.75
N LEU A 73 -3.73 -5.69 2.27
CA LEU A 73 -4.87 -5.24 1.47
C LEU A 73 -4.64 -3.88 0.80
N ILE A 74 -3.99 -2.92 1.48
CA ILE A 74 -3.61 -1.63 0.89
C ILE A 74 -2.65 -1.82 -0.28
N THR A 75 -1.68 -2.72 -0.13
CA THR A 75 -0.68 -3.00 -1.16
C THR A 75 -1.33 -3.70 -2.35
N GLU A 76 -2.18 -4.71 -2.11
CA GLU A 76 -2.92 -5.45 -3.14
C GLU A 76 -3.94 -4.57 -3.88
N ALA A 77 -4.57 -3.62 -3.19
CA ALA A 77 -5.48 -2.64 -3.79
C ALA A 77 -4.76 -1.51 -4.54
N GLY A 78 -3.43 -1.45 -4.48
CA GLY A 78 -2.61 -0.43 -5.14
C GLY A 78 -2.64 0.94 -4.48
N TYR A 79 -3.06 1.05 -3.22
CA TYR A 79 -3.12 2.32 -2.51
C TYR A 79 -1.77 2.71 -1.88
N GLN A 80 -1.50 4.02 -1.82
CA GLN A 80 -0.33 4.53 -1.13
C GLN A 80 -0.52 4.51 0.39
N LYS A 81 0.37 3.80 1.10
CA LYS A 81 0.32 3.62 2.57
C LYS A 81 0.13 4.91 3.36
N ASN A 82 0.78 5.99 2.96
CA ASN A 82 0.78 7.28 3.67
C ASN A 82 -0.21 8.30 3.10
N SER A 83 -1.14 7.88 2.24
CA SER A 83 -2.13 8.80 1.70
C SER A 83 -3.15 9.23 2.77
N PRO A 84 -3.70 10.45 2.70
CA PRO A 84 -4.80 10.87 3.58
C PRO A 84 -6.00 9.91 3.54
N PHE A 85 -6.23 9.26 2.40
CA PHE A 85 -7.25 8.23 2.22
C PHE A 85 -6.99 7.00 3.08
N THR A 86 -5.78 6.45 3.03
CA THR A 86 -5.37 5.29 3.84
C THR A 86 -5.48 5.59 5.34
N ILE A 87 -5.04 6.78 5.76
CA ILE A 87 -5.16 7.23 7.15
C ILE A 87 -6.64 7.29 7.57
N ARG A 88 -7.53 7.80 6.71
CA ARG A 88 -8.97 7.86 6.99
C ARG A 88 -9.58 6.47 7.16
N MET A 89 -9.13 5.48 6.40
CA MET A 89 -9.63 4.11 6.53
C MET A 89 -9.15 3.43 7.81
N ILE A 90 -7.88 3.61 8.18
CA ILE A 90 -7.36 3.13 9.47
C ILE A 90 -8.20 3.70 10.62
N LYS A 91 -8.48 5.00 10.62
CA LYS A 91 -9.29 5.65 11.66
C LYS A 91 -10.72 5.10 11.77
N LYS A 92 -11.30 4.60 10.67
CA LYS A 92 -12.64 4.01 10.66
C LYS A 92 -12.66 2.53 11.08
N ALA A 93 -11.56 1.81 10.83
CA ALA A 93 -11.48 0.37 11.00
C ALA A 93 -10.86 -0.05 12.35
N VAL A 94 -10.03 0.80 12.96
CA VAL A 94 -9.39 0.55 14.25
C VAL A 94 -10.37 0.80 15.40
N ASN A 95 -10.28 0.00 16.46
CA ASN A 95 -11.12 0.17 17.66
C ASN A 95 -10.86 1.54 18.32
N SER A 96 -11.92 2.22 18.74
CA SER A 96 -11.83 3.53 19.40
C SER A 96 -10.89 3.53 20.61
N ARG A 97 -10.88 2.45 21.41
CA ARG A 97 -9.95 2.30 22.54
C ARG A 97 -8.48 2.38 22.13
N THR A 98 -8.10 1.80 20.99
CA THR A 98 -6.73 1.88 20.46
C THR A 98 -6.41 3.32 20.04
N ILE A 99 -7.38 4.00 19.43
CA ILE A 99 -7.26 5.42 19.04
C ILE A 99 -7.09 6.30 20.28
N ASP A 100 -7.90 6.07 21.31
CA ASP A 100 -7.87 6.81 22.57
C ASP A 100 -6.54 6.61 23.32
N GLN A 101 -5.96 5.40 23.29
CA GLN A 101 -4.64 5.15 23.86
C GLN A 101 -3.53 5.92 23.14
N ILE A 102 -3.60 6.04 21.82
CA ILE A 102 -2.61 6.81 21.04
C ILE A 102 -2.73 8.30 21.38
N TYR A 103 -3.95 8.85 21.40
CA TYR A 103 -4.14 10.26 21.70
C TYR A 103 -3.91 10.60 23.19
N GLY A 104 -4.29 9.71 24.11
CA GLY A 104 -4.04 9.82 25.53
C GLY A 104 -2.54 9.78 25.84
N SER A 105 -1.82 8.77 25.34
CA SER A 105 -0.37 8.68 25.53
C SER A 105 0.40 9.84 24.88
N HIS A 106 -0.10 10.40 23.77
CA HIS A 106 0.50 11.58 23.17
C HIS A 106 0.35 12.83 24.06
N LYS A 107 -0.82 12.99 24.68
CA LYS A 107 -1.06 14.09 25.62
C LYS A 107 -0.18 13.97 26.86
N ASP A 108 -0.07 12.76 27.41
CA ASP A 108 0.79 12.48 28.57
C ASP A 108 2.27 12.71 28.26
N ARG A 109 2.73 12.39 27.03
CA ARG A 109 4.10 12.67 26.58
C ARG A 109 4.37 14.16 26.43
N ILE A 110 3.41 14.93 25.92
CA ILE A 110 3.54 16.41 25.81
C ILE A 110 3.57 17.03 27.21
N GLU A 111 2.71 16.59 28.12
CA GLU A 111 2.66 17.08 29.50
C GLU A 111 3.95 16.73 30.26
N ASN A 112 4.47 15.50 30.14
CA ASN A 112 5.76 15.13 30.72
C ASN A 112 6.94 15.92 30.10
N CYS A 113 6.94 16.15 28.79
CA CYS A 113 7.92 17.03 28.13
C CYS A 113 7.91 18.45 28.70
N ARG A 114 6.72 18.98 29.04
CA ARG A 114 6.56 20.31 29.63
C ARG A 114 7.04 20.38 31.09
N ILE A 115 7.02 19.26 31.82
CA ILE A 115 7.43 19.19 33.23
C ILE A 115 8.93 18.89 33.37
N GLN A 116 9.54 18.13 32.45
CA GLN A 116 10.93 17.67 32.56
C GLN A 116 11.97 18.44 31.73
N GLY A 117 11.58 19.39 30.88
CA GLY A 117 12.51 20.33 30.24
C GLY A 117 13.41 19.77 29.13
N ASP A 118 13.49 18.45 28.94
CA ASP A 118 14.30 17.81 27.90
C ASP A 118 13.42 17.22 26.79
N CYS A 119 13.31 17.94 25.68
CA CYS A 119 12.78 17.38 24.43
C CYS A 119 13.78 17.68 23.31
N HIS A 120 14.75 16.77 23.12
CA HIS A 120 15.46 16.65 21.86
C HIS A 120 14.48 16.11 20.80
N LEU A 121 13.67 17.02 20.24
CA LEU A 121 12.94 16.80 19.01
C LEU A 121 13.96 16.80 17.87
N ASN A 122 14.45 15.61 17.51
CA ASN A 122 15.22 15.44 16.28
C ASN A 122 14.32 15.79 15.10
N ARG A 123 14.83 16.77 14.34
CA ARG A 123 14.22 17.39 13.16
C ARG A 123 14.25 16.46 11.95
#